data_AF-A0A366ZGD0-F1
#
_entry.id   AF-A0A366ZGD0-F1
#
_cell.length_a   1.000
_cell.length_b   1.000
_cell.length_c   1.000
_cell.angle_alpha   90.00
_cell.angle_beta   90.00
_cell.angle_gamma   90.00
#
_symmetry.space_group_name_H-M   'P 1'
#
loop_
_entity.id
_entity.type
_entity.pdbx_description
1 polymer ?
#
loop_
_entity_poly.entity_id
_entity_poly.type
_entity_poly.pdbx_seq_one_letter_code
_entity_poly.pdbx_strand_id
1 'polypeptide(L)'
;MTTKRRSAARVIGAVLATAVTVVLVAWAFAALDVVIAAAVAIALVTALGVTLAASGWDQHSTYEERELARARRRQEKWDRNAAARARDRRKWEAHQARQAGGPDSGA
;
A
#
# COMPACT_ATOMS: atom_id res chain seq x y z
N MET A 1 8.43 3.34 -13.21
CA MET A 1 7.65 2.33 -13.97
C MET A 1 8.20 0.91 -13.72
N THR A 2 8.44 0.53 -12.46
CA THR A 2 9.20 -0.69 -12.07
C THR A 2 8.45 -1.63 -11.11
N THR A 3 7.26 -1.25 -10.66
CA THR A 3 6.47 -2.00 -9.66
C THR A 3 5.85 -3.29 -10.21
N LYS A 4 5.44 -3.30 -11.49
CA LYS A 4 4.72 -4.44 -12.10
C LYS A 4 5.57 -5.71 -12.27
N ARG A 5 6.90 -5.58 -12.40
CA ARG A 5 7.81 -6.74 -12.56
C ARG A 5 8.04 -7.48 -11.24
N ARG A 6 8.02 -6.78 -10.11
CA ARG A 6 8.30 -7.37 -8.79
C ARG A 6 7.14 -8.20 -8.24
N SER A 7 5.90 -7.87 -8.61
CA SER A 7 4.73 -8.66 -8.22
C SER A 7 4.65 -10.00 -8.94
N ALA A 8 4.92 -10.03 -10.25
CA ALA A 8 4.90 -11.27 -11.03
C ALA A 8 5.94 -12.29 -10.55
N ALA A 9 7.17 -11.84 -10.26
CA ALA A 9 8.24 -12.71 -9.76
C ALA A 9 7.89 -13.35 -8.39
N ARG A 10 7.16 -12.64 -7.53
CA ARG A 10 6.69 -13.19 -6.23
C ARG A 10 5.59 -14.22 -6.39
N VAL A 11 4.63 -13.98 -7.27
CA VAL A 11 3.57 -14.96 -7.56
C VAL A 11 4.19 -16.23 -8.10
N ILE A 12 5.11 -16.10 -9.06
CA ILE A 12 5.86 -17.24 -9.61
C ILE A 12 6.67 -17.94 -8.50
N GLY A 13 7.38 -17.18 -7.65
CA GLY A 13 8.14 -17.73 -6.53
C GLY A 13 7.28 -18.48 -5.51
N ALA A 14 6.12 -17.94 -5.15
CA ALA A 14 5.17 -18.58 -4.24
C ALA A 14 4.57 -19.85 -4.84
N VAL A 15 4.20 -19.82 -6.13
CA VAL A 15 3.70 -20.99 -6.86
C VAL A 15 4.76 -22.09 -6.90
N LEU A 16 6.01 -21.74 -7.25
CA LEU A 16 7.11 -22.71 -7.27
C LEU A 16 7.40 -23.27 -5.88
N ALA A 17 7.46 -22.43 -4.85
CA ALA A 17 7.66 -22.88 -3.47
C ALA A 17 6.55 -23.84 -3.01
N THR A 18 5.31 -23.55 -3.39
CA THR A 18 4.16 -24.42 -3.09
C THR A 18 4.28 -25.74 -3.84
N ALA A 19 4.58 -25.71 -5.13
CA ALA A 19 4.75 -26.90 -5.96
C ALA A 19 5.87 -27.81 -5.43
N VAL A 20 7.03 -27.23 -5.09
CA VAL A 20 8.16 -27.95 -4.47
C VAL A 20 7.74 -28.56 -3.14
N THR A 21 7.03 -27.81 -2.30
CA THR A 21 6.52 -28.32 -1.00
C THR A 21 5.63 -29.54 -1.20
N VAL A 22 4.69 -29.50 -2.15
CA VAL A 22 3.80 -30.63 -2.45
C VAL A 22 4.59 -31.85 -2.90
N VAL A 23 5.58 -31.67 -3.78
CA VAL A 23 6.44 -32.77 -4.25
C VAL A 23 7.24 -33.39 -3.10
N LEU A 24 7.82 -32.57 -2.23
CA LEU A 24 8.59 -33.05 -1.06
C LEU A 24 7.71 -33.80 -0.05
N VAL A 25 6.48 -33.33 0.18
CA VAL A 25 5.51 -34.03 1.03
C VAL A 25 5.16 -35.39 0.43
N ALA A 26 4.81 -35.44 -0.86
CA ALA A 26 4.49 -36.68 -1.55
C ALA A 26 5.67 -37.67 -1.50
N TRP A 27 6.89 -37.18 -1.74
CA TRP A 27 8.11 -37.97 -1.64
C TRP A 27 8.35 -38.50 -0.22
N ALA A 28 8.11 -37.68 0.82
CA ALA A 28 8.26 -38.10 2.21
C ALA A 28 7.33 -39.27 2.56
N PHE A 29 6.05 -39.23 2.14
CA PHE A 29 5.12 -40.34 2.37
C PHE A 29 5.44 -41.59 1.54
N ALA A 30 6.16 -41.45 0.43
CA ALA A 30 6.59 -42.59 -0.38
C ALA A 30 7.86 -43.27 0.17
N ALA A 31 8.73 -42.53 0.87
CA ALA A 31 10.05 -43.01 1.28
C ALA A 31 10.21 -43.23 2.80
N LEU A 32 9.36 -42.63 3.63
CA LEU A 32 9.46 -42.66 5.09
C LEU A 32 8.25 -43.35 5.71
N ASP A 33 8.41 -43.81 6.96
CA ASP A 33 7.28 -44.24 7.79
C ASP A 33 6.29 -43.08 8.00
N VAL A 34 5.00 -43.41 8.13
CA VAL A 34 3.90 -42.45 8.26
C VAL A 34 4.16 -41.41 9.37
N VAL A 35 4.73 -41.81 10.51
CA VAL A 35 4.97 -40.88 11.63
C VAL A 35 6.05 -39.85 11.25
N ILE A 36 7.13 -40.30 10.63
CA ILE A 36 8.23 -39.42 10.22
C ILE A 36 7.78 -38.55 9.03
N ALA A 37 7.08 -39.12 8.06
CA ALA A 37 6.53 -38.40 6.93
C ALA A 37 5.59 -37.26 7.39
N ALA A 38 4.72 -37.52 8.36
CA ALA A 38 3.84 -36.50 8.93
C ALA A 38 4.63 -35.36 9.60
N ALA A 39 5.68 -35.69 10.38
CA ALA A 39 6.54 -34.69 11.01
C ALA A 39 7.24 -33.79 9.97
N VAL A 40 7.78 -34.40 8.90
CA VAL A 40 8.40 -33.67 7.79
C VAL A 40 7.38 -32.79 7.07
N ALA A 41 6.19 -33.32 6.80
CA ALA A 41 5.13 -32.56 6.12
C ALA A 41 4.72 -31.32 6.92
N ILE A 42 4.55 -31.45 8.24
CA ILE A 42 4.26 -30.31 9.13
C ILE A 42 5.38 -29.28 9.05
N ALA A 43 6.64 -29.71 9.18
CA ALA A 43 7.79 -28.81 9.13
C ALA A 43 7.86 -28.03 7.79
N LEU A 44 7.65 -28.72 6.66
CA LEU A 44 7.64 -28.10 5.34
C LEU A 44 6.50 -27.10 5.17
N VAL A 45 5.29 -27.43 5.61
CA VAL A 45 4.12 -26.54 5.55
C VAL A 45 4.34 -25.31 6.44
N THR A 46 4.89 -25.48 7.64
CA THR A 46 5.24 -24.37 8.52
C THR A 46 6.30 -23.47 7.89
N ALA A 47 7.37 -24.04 7.33
CA ALA A 47 8.41 -23.27 6.65
C ALA A 47 7.88 -22.50 5.44
N LEU A 48 6.99 -23.12 4.66
CA LEU A 48 6.29 -22.45 3.55
C LEU A 48 5.48 -21.25 4.07
N GLY A 49 4.69 -21.45 5.13
CA GLY A 49 3.90 -20.39 5.76
C GLY A 49 4.76 -19.21 6.22
N VAL A 50 5.87 -19.48 6.91
CA VAL A 50 6.83 -18.45 7.36
C VAL A 50 7.44 -17.72 6.16
N THR A 51 7.84 -18.44 5.11
CA THR A 51 8.44 -17.84 3.91
C THR A 51 7.45 -16.93 3.19
N LEU A 52 6.18 -17.34 3.07
CA LEU A 52 5.13 -16.53 2.46
C LEU A 52 4.86 -15.26 3.29
N ALA A 53 4.81 -15.38 4.62
CA ALA A 53 4.66 -14.23 5.50
C ALA A 53 5.85 -13.26 5.40
N ALA A 54 7.08 -13.79 5.36
CA ALA A 54 8.30 -13.01 5.25
C ALA A 54 8.51 -12.37 3.87
N SER A 55 7.88 -12.90 2.80
CA SER A 55 8.05 -12.40 1.43
C SER A 55 7.68 -10.92 1.23
N GLY A 56 6.87 -10.38 2.15
CA GLY A 56 6.43 -8.99 2.16
C GLY A 56 7.21 -8.08 3.12
N TRP A 57 8.10 -8.63 3.95
CA TRP A 57 8.71 -7.90 5.07
C TRP A 57 9.43 -6.63 4.62
N ASP A 58 10.18 -6.69 3.53
CA ASP A 58 10.91 -5.54 2.97
C ASP A 58 10.05 -4.55 2.16
N GLN A 59 8.73 -4.73 2.10
CA GLN A 59 7.82 -3.79 1.45
C GLN A 59 7.45 -2.63 2.37
N HIS A 60 8.43 -1.79 2.64
CA HIS A 60 8.20 -0.49 3.23
C HIS A 60 8.26 0.56 2.12
N SER A 61 7.27 1.46 2.10
CA SER A 61 7.39 2.69 1.33
C SER A 61 8.64 3.45 1.77
N THR A 62 9.33 4.11 0.84
CA THR A 62 10.41 5.01 1.24
C THR A 62 9.81 6.27 1.90
N TYR A 63 10.61 7.00 2.66
CA TYR A 63 10.18 8.29 3.21
C TYR A 63 9.70 9.24 2.09
N GLU A 64 10.45 9.30 1.00
CA GLU A 64 10.14 10.14 -0.17
C GLU A 64 8.84 9.73 -0.85
N GLU A 65 8.59 8.42 -1.02
CA GLU A 65 7.34 7.92 -1.58
C GLU A 65 6.13 8.27 -0.71
N ARG A 66 6.28 8.22 0.62
CA ARG A 66 5.23 8.66 1.56
C ARG A 66 4.97 10.15 1.47
N GLU A 67 6.03 10.96 1.43
CA GLU A 67 5.91 12.41 1.31
C GLU A 67 5.27 12.82 -0.02
N LEU A 68 5.68 12.21 -1.13
CA LEU A 68 5.04 12.41 -2.43
C LEU A 68 3.57 11.99 -2.42
N ALA A 69 3.20 10.90 -1.75
CA ALA A 69 1.81 10.49 -1.59
C ALA A 69 1.00 11.48 -0.72
N ARG A 70 1.60 12.08 0.30
CA ARG A 70 0.98 13.15 1.10
C ARG A 70 0.82 14.44 0.30
N ALA A 71 1.83 14.82 -0.50
CA ALA A 71 1.78 15.97 -1.39
C ALA A 71 0.67 15.82 -2.43
N ARG A 72 0.56 14.66 -3.08
CA ARG A 72 -0.54 14.36 -4.01
C ARG A 72 -1.91 14.46 -3.35
N ARG A 73 -2.09 13.87 -2.16
CA ARG A 73 -3.36 13.99 -1.41
C ARG A 73 -3.70 15.43 -1.04
N ARG A 74 -2.70 16.25 -0.72
CA ARG A 74 -2.89 17.69 -0.47
C ARG A 74 -3.31 18.42 -1.74
N GLN A 75 -2.68 18.12 -2.87
CA GLN A 75 -3.04 18.67 -4.17
C GLN A 75 -4.47 18.30 -4.57
N GLU A 76 -4.84 17.01 -4.51
CA GLU A 76 -6.20 16.53 -4.80
C GLU A 76 -7.25 17.17 -3.89
N LYS A 77 -6.93 17.38 -2.60
CA LYS A 77 -7.80 18.13 -1.67
C LYS A 77 -7.92 19.59 -2.11
N TRP A 78 -6.83 20.22 -2.52
CA TRP A 78 -6.80 21.59 -3.01
C TRP A 78 -7.63 21.78 -4.27
N ASP A 79 -7.51 20.85 -5.22
CA ASP A 79 -8.20 20.88 -6.50
C ASP A 79 -9.71 20.68 -6.32
N ARG A 80 -10.12 19.69 -5.51
CA ARG A 80 -11.54 19.47 -5.17
C ARG A 80 -12.19 20.70 -4.54
N ASN A 81 -11.45 21.44 -3.71
CA ASN A 81 -11.96 22.62 -3.03
C ASN A 81 -11.78 23.93 -3.82
N ALA A 82 -11.29 23.88 -5.06
CA ALA A 82 -11.02 25.09 -5.85
C ALA A 82 -12.26 25.94 -6.10
N ALA A 83 -13.39 25.32 -6.46
CA ALA A 83 -14.64 26.03 -6.69
C ALA A 83 -15.19 26.66 -5.40
N ALA A 84 -15.06 25.96 -4.26
CA ALA A 84 -15.48 26.50 -2.96
C ALA A 84 -14.64 27.73 -2.57
N ARG A 85 -13.31 27.65 -2.71
CA ARG A 85 -12.39 28.77 -2.46
C ARG A 85 -12.64 29.95 -3.40
N ALA A 86 -13.01 29.70 -4.66
CA ALA A 86 -13.35 30.76 -5.60
C ALA A 86 -14.64 31.51 -5.18
N ARG A 87 -15.66 30.79 -4.71
CA ARG A 87 -16.88 31.40 -4.18
C ARG A 87 -16.62 32.18 -2.89
N ASP A 88 -15.77 31.64 -2.02
CA ASP A 88 -15.40 32.26 -0.76
C ASP A 88 -14.64 33.58 -0.98
N ARG A 89 -13.67 33.59 -1.91
CA ARG A 89 -12.99 34.82 -2.34
C ARG A 89 -13.96 35.89 -2.85
N ARG A 90 -14.89 35.52 -3.73
CA ARG A 90 -15.91 36.47 -4.25
C ARG A 90 -16.77 37.06 -3.12
N LYS A 91 -17.16 36.25 -2.13
CA LYS A 91 -17.92 36.73 -0.97
C LYS A 91 -17.09 37.67 -0.10
N TRP A 92 -15.82 37.32 0.13
CA TRP A 92 -14.89 38.15 0.90
C TRP A 92 -14.63 39.49 0.22
N GLU A 93 -14.38 39.50 -1.10
CA GLU A 93 -14.23 40.73 -1.90
C GLU A 93 -15.49 41.60 -1.84
N ALA A 94 -16.68 41.01 -1.98
CA ALA A 94 -17.94 41.72 -1.87
C ALA A 94 -18.23 42.26 -0.46
N HIS A 95 -17.66 41.65 0.58
CA HIS A 95 -17.76 42.13 1.95
C HIS A 95 -16.76 43.26 2.23
N GLN A 96 -15.52 43.13 1.75
CA GLN A 96 -14.51 44.19 1.81
C GLN A 96 -14.96 45.47 1.10
N ALA A 97 -15.56 45.34 -0.09
CA ALA A 97 -16.10 46.48 -0.82
C ALA A 97 -17.21 47.23 -0.04
N ARG A 98 -17.97 46.53 0.81
CA ARG A 98 -18.99 47.17 1.69
C ARG A 98 -18.35 47.84 2.90
N GLN A 99 -17.28 47.27 3.45
CA GLN A 99 -16.56 47.87 4.57
C GLN A 99 -15.74 49.10 4.17
N ALA A 100 -15.16 49.10 2.96
CA ALA A 100 -14.42 50.23 2.42
C ALA A 100 -15.30 51.47 2.14
N GLY A 101 -16.63 51.32 2.14
CA GLY A 101 -17.60 52.43 2.05
C GLY A 101 -18.39 52.65 3.35
N GLY A 102 -18.00 52.00 4.45
CA GLY A 102 -18.66 52.15 5.75
C GLY A 102 -18.16 53.39 6.51
N PRO A 103 -19.03 54.05 7.30
CA PRO A 103 -18.75 55.33 7.99
C PRO A 103 -17.62 55.28 9.04
N ASP A 104 -17.05 54.10 9.29
CA ASP A 104 -16.02 53.88 10.33
C ASP A 104 -14.59 53.88 9.74
N SER A 105 -14.45 54.09 8.43
CA SER A 105 -13.16 54.33 7.76
C SER A 105 -12.91 55.83 7.65
N GLY A 106 -12.37 56.40 8.73
CA GLY A 106 -12.26 57.85 8.95
C GLY A 106 -11.67 58.65 7.78
N ALA A 107 -12.43 59.66 7.37
CA ALA A 107 -11.98 60.93 6.83
C ALA A 107 -12.87 62.04 7.40
#